data_AF-A0AA40A7H6-F1
#
_entry.id   AF-A0AA40A7H6-F1
#
_cell.length_a   1.000
_cell.length_b   1.000
_cell.length_c   1.000
_cell.angle_alpha   90.00
_cell.angle_beta   90.00
_cell.angle_gamma   90.00
#
_symmetry.space_group_name_H-M   'P 1'
#
loop_
_entity.id
_entity.type
_entity.pdbx_description
1 polymer ?
#
loop_
_entity_poly.entity_id
_entity_poly.type
_entity_poly.pdbx_seq_one_letter_code
_entity_poly.pdbx_strand_id
1 'polypeptide(L)'
;MAVGDHHHPTPKKSQIIGTVFFLDSHKVPSLPPIFKTEIFRHFGVGERRGWQILHDGRERRHLEVETRGRKKLLSPADLLAMESVLWRFGFQGRSLSW
;
A
#
# COMPACT_ATOMS: atom_id res chain seq x y z
N MET A 1 0.59 -30.13 -2.65
CA MET A 1 0.16 -29.20 -3.70
C MET A 1 -0.60 -28.07 -3.02
N ALA A 2 0.00 -26.88 -2.90
CA ALA A 2 -0.67 -25.74 -2.28
C ALA A 2 -1.46 -24.98 -3.36
N VAL A 3 -2.76 -24.84 -3.13
CA VAL A 3 -3.68 -24.09 -3.99
C VAL A 3 -3.59 -22.61 -3.63
N GLY A 4 -3.27 -21.79 -4.63
CA GLY A 4 -3.92 -20.50 -4.84
C GLY A 4 -3.27 -19.26 -4.21
N ASP A 5 -2.34 -18.63 -4.93
CA ASP A 5 -2.25 -17.17 -4.92
C ASP A 5 -3.03 -16.65 -6.12
N HIS A 6 -4.34 -16.43 -5.91
CA HIS A 6 -5.13 -15.60 -6.82
C HIS A 6 -4.64 -14.15 -6.68
N HIS A 7 -3.52 -13.84 -7.33
CA HIS A 7 -2.99 -12.49 -7.42
C HIS A 7 -4.10 -11.57 -7.96
N HIS A 8 -4.68 -10.79 -7.05
CA HIS A 8 -5.85 -9.99 -7.37
C HIS A 8 -5.54 -9.00 -8.51
N PRO A 9 -6.48 -8.82 -9.46
CA PRO A 9 -6.43 -7.69 -10.39
C PRO A 9 -6.35 -6.41 -9.55
N THR A 10 -5.48 -5.47 -9.94
CA THR A 10 -5.27 -4.17 -9.28
C THR A 10 -6.54 -3.72 -8.57
N PRO A 11 -6.54 -3.55 -7.23
CA PRO A 11 -7.78 -3.43 -6.49
C PRO A 11 -8.57 -2.24 -7.04
N LYS A 12 -9.74 -2.49 -7.63
CA LYS A 12 -10.60 -1.50 -8.33
C LYS A 12 -10.70 -0.15 -7.61
N LYS A 13 -10.57 -0.15 -6.28
CA LYS A 13 -10.45 1.04 -5.43
C LYS A 13 -9.35 2.01 -5.90
N SER A 14 -8.13 1.51 -6.13
CA SER A 14 -6.99 2.34 -6.54
C SER A 14 -7.17 2.89 -7.96
N GLN A 15 -7.81 2.12 -8.84
CA GLN A 15 -8.16 2.60 -10.19
C GLN A 15 -9.18 3.74 -10.12
N ILE A 16 -10.26 3.57 -9.37
CA ILE A 16 -11.28 4.63 -9.16
C ILE A 16 -10.65 5.90 -8.59
N ILE A 17 -9.81 5.77 -7.54
CA ILE A 17 -9.14 6.91 -6.90
C ILE A 17 -8.21 7.60 -7.91
N GLY A 18 -7.40 6.84 -8.63
CA GLY A 18 -6.47 7.37 -9.64
C GLY A 18 -7.19 8.07 -10.78
N THR A 19 -8.26 7.49 -11.32
CA THR A 19 -9.08 8.08 -12.39
C THR A 19 -9.73 9.38 -11.93
N VAL A 20 -10.34 9.40 -10.74
CA VAL A 20 -10.93 10.63 -10.19
C VAL A 20 -9.87 11.71 -9.97
N PHE A 21 -8.72 11.36 -9.41
CA PHE A 21 -7.62 12.32 -9.18
C PHE A 21 -7.05 12.88 -10.49
N PHE A 22 -6.88 12.03 -11.50
CA PHE A 22 -6.42 12.43 -12.83
C PHE A 22 -7.41 13.40 -13.49
N LEU A 23 -8.71 13.08 -13.47
CA LEU A 23 -9.74 13.95 -14.07
C LEU A 23 -9.93 15.25 -13.28
N ASP A 24 -9.90 15.18 -11.94
CA ASP A 24 -9.99 16.36 -11.06
C ASP A 24 -8.78 17.30 -11.23
N SER A 25 -7.59 16.77 -11.57
CA SER A 25 -6.37 17.57 -11.81
C SER A 25 -6.28 18.14 -13.22
N HIS A 26 -6.81 17.42 -14.21
CA HIS A 26 -6.70 17.84 -15.60
C HIS A 26 -7.81 18.77 -16.06
N LYS A 27 -8.84 19.07 -15.23
CA LYS A 27 -10.01 19.92 -15.49
C LYS A 27 -10.02 20.54 -16.89
N VAL A 28 -10.25 19.70 -17.90
CA VAL A 28 -10.13 20.13 -19.28
C VAL A 28 -11.38 20.94 -19.56
N PRO A 29 -11.28 22.25 -19.89
CA PRO A 29 -12.45 23.11 -20.01
C PRO A 29 -13.48 22.64 -21.06
N SER A 30 -13.05 21.79 -22.00
CA SER A 30 -13.86 21.26 -23.10
C SER A 30 -14.54 19.92 -22.81
N LEU A 31 -14.26 19.26 -21.69
CA LEU A 31 -14.97 18.05 -21.29
C LEU A 31 -16.17 18.41 -20.41
N PRO A 32 -17.34 17.76 -20.61
CA PRO A 32 -18.45 17.92 -19.69
C PRO A 32 -18.00 17.49 -18.27
N PRO A 33 -18.57 18.08 -17.20
CA PRO A 33 -18.26 17.68 -15.84
C PRO A 33 -18.53 16.18 -15.71
N ILE A 34 -17.48 15.37 -15.59
CA ILE A 34 -17.66 13.93 -15.43
C ILE A 34 -18.19 13.70 -14.03
N PHE A 35 -19.43 13.23 -13.95
CA PHE A 35 -20.02 12.86 -12.67
C PHE A 35 -19.28 11.64 -12.13
N LYS A 36 -18.78 11.74 -10.88
CA LYS A 36 -18.03 10.65 -10.22
C LYS A 36 -18.83 9.34 -10.18
N THR A 37 -20.15 9.43 -10.24
CA THR A 37 -21.10 8.31 -10.37
C THR A 37 -20.90 7.49 -11.65
N GLU A 38 -20.55 8.10 -12.78
CA GLU A 38 -20.27 7.39 -14.02
C GLU A 38 -18.97 6.59 -13.94
N ILE A 39 -17.96 7.14 -13.25
CA ILE A 39 -16.71 6.44 -12.98
C ILE A 39 -17.01 5.21 -12.13
N PHE A 40 -17.84 5.33 -11.08
CA PHE A 40 -18.24 4.18 -10.27
C PHE A 40 -18.96 3.12 -11.11
N ARG A 41 -19.91 3.54 -11.96
CA ARG A 41 -20.63 2.64 -12.88
C ARG A 41 -19.68 1.93 -13.84
N HIS A 42 -18.70 2.63 -14.41
CA HIS A 42 -17.68 2.06 -15.30
C HIS A 42 -16.89 0.93 -14.63
N PHE A 43 -16.53 1.10 -13.36
CA PHE A 43 -15.83 0.08 -12.58
C PHE A 43 -16.76 -0.98 -11.95
N GLY A 44 -18.06 -0.91 -12.19
CA GLY A 44 -19.07 -1.82 -11.64
C GLY A 44 -19.25 -1.67 -10.13
N VAL A 45 -19.07 -0.46 -9.60
CA VAL A 45 -19.19 -0.14 -8.18
C VAL A 45 -20.45 0.69 -7.96
N GLY A 46 -21.29 0.27 -7.01
CA GLY A 46 -22.47 1.04 -6.61
C GLY A 46 -22.09 2.40 -6.00
N GLU A 47 -22.95 3.39 -6.17
CA GLU A 47 -22.66 4.79 -5.81
C GLU A 47 -22.22 4.98 -4.35
N ARG A 48 -22.95 4.38 -3.39
CA ARG A 48 -22.60 4.41 -1.97
C ARG A 48 -21.19 3.89 -1.71
N ARG A 49 -20.80 2.79 -2.39
CA ARG A 49 -19.47 2.19 -2.25
C ARG A 49 -18.40 3.03 -2.92
N GLY A 50 -18.70 3.65 -4.06
CA GLY A 50 -17.80 4.58 -4.75
C GLY A 50 -17.44 5.78 -3.88
N TRP A 51 -18.43 6.41 -3.25
CA TRP A 51 -18.19 7.52 -2.32
C TRP A 51 -17.40 7.11 -1.09
N GLN A 52 -17.67 5.94 -0.49
CA GLN A 52 -16.85 5.38 0.58
C GLN A 52 -15.39 5.21 0.14
N ILE A 53 -15.14 4.66 -1.05
CA ILE A 53 -13.78 4.49 -1.58
C ILE A 53 -13.03 5.82 -1.70
N LEU A 54 -13.72 6.88 -2.16
CA LEU A 54 -13.11 8.21 -2.26
C LEU A 54 -12.85 8.84 -0.89
N HIS A 55 -13.72 8.60 0.09
CA HIS A 55 -13.54 9.06 1.47
C HIS A 55 -12.37 8.35 2.15
N ASP A 56 -12.40 7.02 2.18
CA ASP A 56 -11.36 6.16 2.77
C ASP A 56 -9.99 6.41 2.10
N GLY A 57 -9.98 6.66 0.79
CA GLY A 57 -8.76 6.93 0.04
C GLY A 57 -8.04 8.23 0.44
N ARG A 58 -8.76 9.23 0.96
CA ARG A 58 -8.17 10.50 1.43
C ARG A 58 -7.48 10.37 2.80
N GLU A 59 -7.88 9.39 3.60
CA GLU A 59 -7.43 9.18 4.97
C GLU A 59 -6.12 8.38 5.06
N ARG A 60 -5.67 7.77 3.96
CA ARG A 60 -4.42 6.97 3.84
C ARG A 60 -3.11 7.75 3.96
N ARG A 61 -3.09 8.92 4.60
CA ARG A 61 -1.83 9.60 4.97
C ARG A 61 -1.10 8.88 6.12
N HIS A 62 -1.75 7.94 6.79
CA HIS A 62 -1.06 6.94 7.61
C HIS A 62 -0.73 5.74 6.74
N LEU A 63 0.56 5.48 6.56
CA LEU A 63 1.07 4.26 5.93
C LEU A 63 0.54 3.08 6.76
N GLU A 64 -0.56 2.44 6.31
CA GLU A 64 -0.98 1.17 6.89
C GLU A 64 0.22 0.24 6.87
N VAL A 65 0.49 -0.44 7.98
CA VAL A 65 1.64 -1.36 8.11
C VAL A 65 1.54 -2.37 6.97
N GLU A 66 2.48 -2.28 6.02
CA GLU A 66 2.53 -3.11 4.81
C GLU A 66 2.59 -4.59 5.23
N THR A 67 1.46 -5.29 5.15
CA THR A 67 1.33 -6.70 5.55
C THR A 67 1.89 -7.66 4.50
N ARG A 68 2.27 -7.15 3.32
CA ARG A 68 2.85 -7.92 2.21
C ARG A 68 4.37 -8.12 2.35
N GLY A 69 4.96 -7.66 3.46
CA GLY A 69 6.39 -7.80 3.72
C GLY A 69 6.83 -9.23 4.08
N ARG A 70 8.13 -9.49 3.93
CA ARG A 70 8.76 -10.74 4.40
C ARG A 70 8.50 -10.92 5.89
N LYS A 71 7.99 -12.09 6.28
CA LYS A 71 7.77 -12.43 7.69
C LYS A 71 9.08 -12.23 8.46
N LYS A 72 8.99 -11.60 9.65
CA LYS A 72 10.14 -11.43 10.53
C LYS A 72 10.67 -12.80 10.91
N LEU A 73 11.93 -13.08 10.59
CA LEU A 73 12.62 -14.31 10.95
C LEU A 73 13.04 -14.33 12.42
N LEU A 74 13.29 -13.14 12.98
CA LEU A 74 13.74 -12.96 14.36
C LEU A 74 12.61 -12.33 15.18
N SER A 75 12.41 -12.87 16.37
CA SER A 75 11.58 -12.26 17.40
C SER A 75 12.34 -11.11 18.09
N PRO A 76 11.64 -10.21 18.81
CA PRO A 76 12.30 -9.19 19.62
C PRO A 76 13.28 -9.76 20.67
N ALA A 77 12.98 -10.95 21.21
CA ALA A 77 13.86 -11.63 22.16
C ALA A 77 15.17 -12.09 21.50
N ASP A 78 15.11 -12.56 20.25
CA ASP A 78 16.30 -12.97 19.50
C ASP A 78 17.23 -11.77 19.23
N LEU A 79 16.65 -10.59 18.96
CA LEU A 79 17.41 -9.36 18.77
C LEU A 79 18.18 -8.97 20.04
N LEU A 80 17.53 -9.05 21.21
CA LEU A 80 18.17 -8.78 22.51
C LEU A 80 19.27 -9.79 22.82
N ALA A 81 19.06 -11.07 22.49
CA ALA A 81 20.07 -12.10 22.65
C ALA A 81 21.30 -11.83 21.76
N MET A 82 21.09 -11.45 20.50
CA MET A 82 22.18 -11.08 19.59
C MET A 82 22.94 -9.83 20.07
N GLU A 83 22.24 -8.82 20.57
CA GLU A 83 22.85 -7.64 21.16
C GLU A 83 23.71 -7.99 22.38
N SER A 84 23.22 -8.87 23.25
CA SER A 84 23.99 -9.31 24.42
C SER A 84 25.31 -9.99 24.05
N VAL A 85 25.36 -10.70 22.91
CA VAL A 85 26.57 -11.35 22.39
C VAL A 85 27.60 -10.29 21.98
N LEU A 86 27.18 -9.22 21.31
CA LEU A 86 28.05 -8.11 20.92
C LEU A 86 28.69 -7.44 22.13
N TRP A 87 27.91 -7.21 23.19
CA TRP A 87 28.41 -6.59 24.42
C TRP A 87 29.30 -7.52 25.24
N ARG A 88 28.98 -8.81 25.29
CA ARG A 88 29.68 -9.79 26.14
C ARG A 88 31.05 -10.18 25.58
N PHE A 89 31.14 -10.40 24.28
CA PHE A 89 32.37 -10.89 23.64
C PHE A 89 33.13 -9.79 22.90
N GLY A 90 32.54 -8.59 22.80
CA GLY A 90 33.03 -7.53 21.95
C GLY A 90 32.94 -7.90 20.47
N PHE A 91 33.41 -7.01 19.61
CA PHE A 91 33.55 -7.30 18.19
C PHE A 91 34.88 -6.73 17.70
N GLN A 92 35.47 -7.40 16.72
CA GLN A 92 36.65 -6.89 16.01
C GLN A 92 36.17 -6.34 14.66
N GLY A 93 36.02 -5.02 14.58
CA GLY A 93 35.68 -4.35 13.33
C GLY A 93 36.85 -4.44 12.36
N ARG A 94 36.71 -5.22 11.28
CA ARG A 94 37.66 -5.21 10.17
C ARG A 94 37.12 -4.30 9.08
N SER A 95 37.86 -3.24 8.77
CA SER A 95 37.58 -2.42 7.59
C SER A 95 38.07 -3.17 6.36
N LEU A 96 37.16 -3.44 5.43
CA LEU A 96 37.53 -3.89 4.09
C LEU A 96 37.70 -2.63 3.23
N SER A 97 38.93 -2.35 2.81
CA SER A 97 39.17 -1.40 1.72
C SER A 97 38.69 -2.06 0.43
N TRP A 98 37.64 -1.49 -0.15
CA TRP A 98 37.27 -1.72 -1.54
C TRP A 98 38.24 -1.01 -2.48
#